data_AF-A0A351FY88-F1
#
_entry.id   AF-A0A351FY88-F1
#
_cell.length_a   1.000
_cell.length_b   1.000
_cell.length_c   1.000
_cell.angle_alpha   90.00
_cell.angle_beta   90.00
_cell.angle_gamma   90.00
#
_symmetry.space_group_name_H-M   'P 1'
#
loop_
_entity.id
_entity.type
_entity.pdbx_description
1 polymer ?
#
loop_
_entity_poly.entity_id
_entity_poly.type
_entity_poly.pdbx_seq_one_letter_code
_entity_poly.pdbx_strand_id
1 'polypeptide(L)'
;MLTTMSQRLGEIATETKTPWVDAERLLIDMSAQQIPGSDVYTDHVHPTITAHQRIATELAETIREHRLAGEIPRWTVTQRRDAYRRHFDSLGINYWVDARERVQWLENWARRQRLYEETLPVSPQDRFRNGQRMVHFDANDRAADDFAAALAKAPDVDPVLDFAFELYDSGRSLTAEHLLGWLLTQPGTEADSGRIAEALLVALVLRGDRKRVRLLLDEYQDSLEQPPAESVWRELLPDVRERAQAMTGKQPADDG
;
A
#
# COMPACT_ATOMS: atom_id res chain seq x y z
N MET A 1 -6.48 -37.29 -11.57
CA MET A 1 -6.34 -35.87 -11.23
C MET A 1 -4.87 -35.62 -10.95
N LEU A 2 -4.28 -34.56 -11.51
CA LEU A 2 -2.91 -34.20 -11.19
C LEU A 2 -2.92 -33.43 -9.86
N THR A 3 -2.16 -33.89 -8.87
CA THR A 3 -1.92 -33.17 -7.63
C THR A 3 -1.12 -31.91 -7.95
N THR A 4 -1.52 -30.75 -7.41
CA THR A 4 -0.73 -29.52 -7.59
C THR A 4 0.59 -29.63 -6.83
N MET A 5 1.59 -28.82 -7.21
CA MET A 5 2.86 -28.77 -6.50
C MET A 5 2.66 -28.41 -5.02
N SER A 6 1.79 -27.43 -4.72
CA SER A 6 1.49 -27.01 -3.35
C SER A 6 0.87 -28.14 -2.52
N GLN A 7 -0.11 -28.87 -3.09
CA GLN A 7 -0.70 -30.04 -2.43
C GLN A 7 0.37 -31.08 -2.07
N ARG A 8 1.29 -31.37 -3.01
CA ARG A 8 2.36 -32.34 -2.77
C ARG A 8 3.35 -31.87 -1.72
N LEU A 9 3.68 -30.57 -1.69
CA LEU A 9 4.54 -30.00 -0.66
C LEU A 9 3.88 -30.04 0.73
N GLY A 10 2.58 -29.78 0.82
CA GLY A 10 1.81 -29.90 2.06
C GLY A 10 1.74 -31.34 2.59
N GLU A 11 1.59 -32.33 1.70
CA GLU A 11 1.69 -33.76 2.05
C GLU A 11 3.07 -34.08 2.65
N ILE A 12 4.16 -33.70 1.97
CA ILE A 12 5.53 -33.93 2.43
C ILE A 12 5.78 -33.25 3.79
N ALA A 13 5.31 -32.02 3.96
CA ALA A 13 5.46 -31.30 5.22
C ALA A 13 4.74 -32.02 6.37
N THR A 14 3.54 -32.55 6.11
CA THR A 14 2.80 -33.38 7.07
C THR A 14 3.56 -34.66 7.41
N GLU A 15 4.02 -35.41 6.40
CA GLU A 15 4.78 -36.66 6.56
C GLU A 15 6.07 -36.46 7.37
N THR A 16 6.80 -35.38 7.08
CA THR A 16 8.08 -35.05 7.72
C THR A 16 7.91 -34.27 9.03
N LYS A 17 6.68 -33.90 9.41
CA LYS A 17 6.38 -33.01 10.54
C LYS A 17 7.10 -31.67 10.46
N THR A 18 7.34 -31.21 9.24
CA THR A 18 7.91 -29.89 8.98
C THR A 18 6.78 -28.85 9.04
N PRO A 19 6.91 -27.77 9.81
CA PRO A 19 5.93 -26.67 9.79
C PRO A 19 5.78 -26.12 8.37
N TRP A 20 4.53 -25.88 7.95
CA TRP A 20 4.18 -25.51 6.58
C TRP A 20 3.41 -24.19 6.56
N VAL A 21 3.80 -23.31 5.65
CA VAL A 21 3.04 -22.10 5.30
C VAL A 21 2.57 -22.25 3.87
N ASP A 22 1.25 -22.29 3.68
CA ASP A 22 0.62 -22.35 2.36
C ASP A 22 0.59 -20.96 1.72
N ALA A 23 1.71 -20.58 1.11
CA ALA A 23 1.82 -19.28 0.44
C ALA A 23 0.83 -19.14 -0.72
N GLU A 24 0.47 -20.21 -1.43
CA GLU A 24 -0.52 -20.16 -2.50
C GLU A 24 -1.89 -19.75 -1.94
N ARG A 25 -2.33 -20.41 -0.86
CA ARG A 25 -3.57 -20.05 -0.17
C ARG A 25 -3.56 -18.60 0.32
N LEU A 26 -2.46 -18.16 0.94
CA LEU A 26 -2.33 -16.77 1.40
C LEU A 26 -2.54 -15.76 0.28
N LEU A 27 -1.95 -16.01 -0.90
CA LEU A 27 -2.07 -15.11 -2.04
C LEU A 27 -3.47 -15.16 -2.68
N ILE A 28 -4.11 -16.34 -2.72
CA ILE A 28 -5.51 -16.48 -3.14
C ILE A 28 -6.44 -15.67 -2.24
N ASP A 29 -6.28 -15.79 -0.92
CA ASP A 29 -7.13 -15.13 0.06
C ASP A 29 -6.96 -13.60 0.05
N MET A 30 -5.81 -13.10 -0.42
CA MET A 30 -5.59 -11.67 -0.65
C MET A 30 -6.32 -11.14 -1.88
N SER A 31 -6.65 -11.99 -2.85
CA SER A 31 -7.33 -11.56 -4.06
C SER A 31 -8.85 -11.52 -3.87
N ALA A 32 -9.46 -10.38 -4.17
CA ALA A 32 -10.91 -10.20 -4.10
C ALA A 32 -11.67 -11.20 -4.99
N GLN A 33 -11.06 -11.64 -6.10
CA GLN A 33 -11.66 -12.59 -7.04
C GLN A 33 -11.23 -14.04 -6.77
N GLN A 34 -10.42 -14.28 -5.72
CA GLN A 34 -9.81 -15.58 -5.42
C GLN A 34 -8.94 -16.13 -6.58
N ILE A 35 -8.54 -15.25 -7.50
CA ILE A 35 -7.65 -15.54 -8.61
C ILE A 35 -6.58 -14.45 -8.56
N PRO A 36 -5.43 -14.73 -7.94
CA PRO A 36 -4.34 -13.76 -7.82
C PRO A 36 -3.96 -13.18 -9.18
N GLY A 37 -4.05 -11.85 -9.29
CA GLY A 37 -3.68 -11.11 -10.48
C GLY A 37 -2.80 -9.92 -10.12
N SER A 38 -3.04 -8.79 -10.78
CA SER A 38 -2.30 -7.54 -10.56
C SER A 38 -2.51 -6.90 -9.18
N ASP A 39 -3.52 -7.36 -8.44
CA ASP A 39 -3.81 -6.99 -7.06
C ASP A 39 -2.81 -7.63 -6.06
N VAL A 40 -2.26 -8.79 -6.42
CA VAL A 40 -1.36 -9.57 -5.56
C VAL A 40 0.05 -9.67 -6.14
N TYR A 41 0.20 -9.49 -7.46
CA TYR A 41 1.48 -9.56 -8.16
C TYR A 41 1.81 -8.27 -8.92
N THR A 42 3.09 -7.88 -8.88
CA THR A 42 3.64 -6.74 -9.63
C THR A 42 3.80 -7.08 -11.12
N ASP A 43 4.07 -8.34 -11.42
CA ASP A 43 4.10 -8.92 -12.76
C ASP A 43 3.54 -10.35 -12.74
N HIS A 44 3.83 -11.17 -13.74
CA HIS A 44 3.29 -12.53 -13.81
C HIS A 44 3.86 -13.53 -12.79
N VAL A 45 4.92 -13.19 -12.04
CA VAL A 45 5.56 -14.10 -11.06
C VAL A 45 5.96 -13.46 -9.74
N HIS A 46 6.15 -12.14 -9.69
CA HIS A 46 6.64 -11.44 -8.50
C HIS A 46 5.48 -10.87 -7.68
N PRO A 47 5.26 -11.33 -6.43
CA PRO A 47 4.27 -10.74 -5.54
C PRO A 47 4.51 -9.24 -5.30
N THR A 48 3.48 -8.50 -4.92
CA THR A 48 3.65 -7.14 -4.41
C THR A 48 4.43 -7.14 -3.09
N ILE A 49 4.90 -5.97 -2.67
CA ILE A 49 5.54 -5.79 -1.36
C ILE A 49 4.62 -6.27 -0.23
N THR A 50 3.34 -5.89 -0.29
CA THR A 50 2.32 -6.26 0.70
C THR A 50 2.11 -7.78 0.72
N ALA A 51 2.08 -8.42 -0.44
CA ALA A 51 2.00 -9.88 -0.54
C ALA A 51 3.22 -10.57 0.08
N HIS A 52 4.43 -10.07 -0.18
CA HIS A 52 5.65 -10.56 0.47
C HIS A 52 5.62 -10.38 2.00
N GLN A 53 5.14 -9.22 2.48
CA GLN A 53 5.00 -8.96 3.92
C GLN A 53 3.97 -9.87 4.58
N ARG A 54 2.89 -10.22 3.87
CA ARG A 54 1.91 -11.20 4.35
C ARG A 54 2.52 -12.58 4.51
N ILE A 55 3.26 -13.07 3.50
CA ILE A 55 3.97 -14.35 3.58
C ILE A 55 4.99 -14.32 4.74
N ALA A 56 5.78 -13.25 4.85
CA ALA A 56 6.77 -13.10 5.91
C ALA A 56 6.15 -13.07 7.31
N THR A 57 4.97 -12.44 7.45
CA THR A 57 4.19 -12.45 8.70
C THR A 57 3.80 -13.88 9.08
N GLU A 58 3.24 -14.63 8.14
CA GLU A 58 2.77 -16.00 8.41
C GLU A 58 3.94 -16.93 8.75
N LEU A 59 5.08 -16.78 8.05
CA LEU A 59 6.31 -17.49 8.38
C LEU A 59 6.81 -17.16 9.78
N ALA A 60 6.81 -15.89 10.18
CA ALA A 60 7.25 -15.48 11.51
C ALA A 60 6.32 -16.04 12.62
N GLU A 61 5.01 -16.03 12.39
CA GLU A 61 4.04 -16.62 13.31
C GLU A 61 4.21 -18.15 13.41
N THR A 62 4.44 -18.83 12.29
CA THR A 62 4.73 -20.28 12.26
C THR A 62 6.02 -20.60 13.02
N ILE A 63 7.10 -19.85 12.79
CA ILE A 63 8.37 -20.00 13.53
C ILE A 63 8.15 -19.83 15.04
N ARG A 64 7.34 -18.84 15.44
CA ARG A 64 7.01 -18.55 16.84
C ARG A 64 6.19 -19.67 17.47
N GLU A 65 5.14 -20.14 16.80
CA GLU A 65 4.23 -21.18 17.31
C GLU A 65 4.93 -22.51 17.50
N HIS A 66 5.84 -22.85 16.58
CA HIS A 66 6.67 -24.05 16.65
C HIS A 66 7.97 -23.85 17.46
N ARG A 67 8.20 -22.66 18.03
CA ARG A 67 9.39 -22.30 18.83
C ARG A 67 10.73 -22.60 18.13
N LEU A 68 10.79 -22.48 16.80
CA LEU A 68 11.94 -22.89 15.99
C LEU A 68 13.19 -22.01 16.23
N ALA A 69 13.01 -20.78 16.74
CA ALA A 69 14.10 -19.88 17.11
C ALA A 69 13.97 -19.36 18.55
N GLY A 70 13.43 -20.19 19.45
CA GLY A 70 13.24 -19.84 20.87
C GLY A 70 12.02 -18.94 21.11
N GLU A 71 12.04 -18.18 22.22
CA GLU A 71 10.98 -17.23 22.55
C GLU A 71 11.14 -15.93 21.75
N ILE A 72 10.25 -15.74 20.77
CA ILE A 72 10.19 -14.54 19.95
C ILE A 72 8.96 -13.72 20.37
N PRO A 73 9.12 -12.44 20.76
CA PRO A 73 7.98 -11.60 21.11
C PRO A 73 7.12 -11.30 19.88
N ARG A 74 5.80 -11.32 20.06
CA ARG A 74 4.86 -10.90 19.01
C ARG A 74 4.89 -9.39 18.86
N TRP A 75 5.10 -8.90 17.64
CA TRP A 75 5.01 -7.48 17.34
C TRP A 75 3.57 -7.02 17.19
N THR A 76 3.26 -5.86 17.76
CA THR A 76 2.06 -5.09 17.43
C THR A 76 2.10 -4.62 15.97
N VAL A 77 0.95 -4.23 15.41
CA VAL A 77 0.85 -3.66 14.05
C VAL A 77 1.78 -2.45 13.89
N THR A 78 1.79 -1.54 14.87
CA THR A 78 2.67 -0.35 14.86
C THR A 78 4.15 -0.72 14.84
N GLN A 79 4.59 -1.65 15.71
CA GLN A 79 5.98 -2.08 15.73
C GLN A 79 6.43 -2.73 14.41
N ARG A 80 5.53 -3.47 13.77
CA ARG A 80 5.78 -4.10 12.46
C ARG A 80 5.91 -3.07 11.35
N ARG A 81 4.98 -2.12 11.28
CA ARG A 81 5.02 -1.00 10.32
C ARG A 81 6.29 -0.16 10.49
N ASP A 82 6.68 0.12 11.74
CA ASP A 82 7.92 0.82 12.04
C ASP A 82 9.17 0.03 11.59
N ALA A 83 9.14 -1.30 11.72
CA ALA A 83 10.22 -2.16 11.22
C ALA A 83 10.29 -2.14 9.68
N TYR A 84 9.15 -2.19 8.99
CA TYR A 84 9.09 -2.06 7.54
C TYR A 84 9.60 -0.70 7.06
N ARG A 85 9.16 0.39 7.70
CA ARG A 85 9.64 1.74 7.39
C ARG A 85 11.15 1.85 7.55
N ARG A 86 11.70 1.40 8.69
CA ARG A 86 13.16 1.39 8.91
C ARG A 86 13.90 0.57 7.86
N HIS A 87 13.32 -0.54 7.39
CA HIS A 87 13.92 -1.31 6.31
C HIS A 87 13.95 -0.51 5.00
N PHE A 88 12.85 0.11 4.60
CA PHE A 88 12.80 0.96 3.41
C PHE A 88 13.77 2.15 3.49
N ASP A 89 13.85 2.81 4.65
CA ASP A 89 14.79 3.91 4.90
C ASP A 89 16.27 3.47 4.81
N SER A 90 16.53 2.16 5.01
CA SER A 90 17.89 1.59 4.92
C SER A 90 18.31 1.21 3.50
N LEU A 91 17.38 1.21 2.53
CA LEU A 91 17.68 0.87 1.15
C LEU A 91 18.53 1.96 0.50
N GLY A 92 19.46 1.54 -0.36
CA GLY A 92 20.30 2.49 -1.10
C GLY A 92 19.49 3.35 -2.07
N ILE A 93 19.99 4.55 -2.37
CA ILE A 93 19.33 5.52 -3.26
C ILE A 93 18.96 4.95 -4.65
N ASN A 94 19.72 3.99 -5.16
CA ASN A 94 19.49 3.38 -6.47
C ASN A 94 18.61 2.13 -6.43
N TYR A 95 18.17 1.67 -5.26
CA TYR A 95 17.50 0.37 -5.10
C TYR A 95 16.29 0.19 -6.05
N TRP A 96 15.41 1.19 -6.10
CA TRP A 96 14.20 1.15 -6.94
C TRP A 96 14.51 1.26 -8.43
N VAL A 97 15.51 2.07 -8.77
CA VAL A 97 15.97 2.23 -10.16
C VAL A 97 16.53 0.91 -10.68
N ASP A 98 17.41 0.26 -9.91
CA ASP A 98 18.00 -1.03 -10.24
C ASP A 98 16.92 -2.12 -10.36
N ALA A 99 15.95 -2.14 -9.44
CA ALA A 99 14.83 -3.09 -9.47
C ALA A 99 13.99 -2.91 -10.76
N ARG A 100 13.65 -1.67 -11.10
CA ARG A 100 12.90 -1.34 -12.31
C ARG A 100 13.66 -1.75 -13.57
N GLU A 101 14.96 -1.47 -13.65
CA GLU A 101 15.79 -1.85 -14.81
C GLU A 101 15.85 -3.37 -15.00
N ARG A 102 15.97 -4.13 -13.90
CA ARG A 102 15.97 -5.61 -13.96
C ARG A 102 14.64 -6.16 -14.44
N VAL A 103 13.52 -5.67 -13.92
CA VAL A 103 12.19 -6.10 -14.36
C VAL A 103 11.97 -5.70 -15.82
N GLN A 104 12.32 -4.47 -16.21
CA GLN A 104 12.22 -4.02 -17.59
C GLN A 104 13.05 -4.88 -18.54
N TRP A 105 14.25 -5.31 -18.13
CA TRP A 105 15.07 -6.24 -18.89
C TRP A 105 14.40 -7.60 -19.06
N LEU A 106 13.86 -8.18 -17.98
CA LEU A 106 13.12 -9.46 -18.03
C LEU A 106 11.88 -9.37 -18.93
N GLU A 107 11.12 -8.28 -18.82
CA GLU A 107 9.95 -8.05 -19.66
C GLU A 107 10.33 -7.91 -21.14
N ASN A 108 11.40 -7.17 -21.44
CA ASN A 108 11.90 -7.05 -22.81
C ASN A 108 12.38 -8.38 -23.38
N TRP A 109 12.98 -9.24 -22.56
CA TRP A 109 13.35 -10.60 -22.95
C TRP A 109 12.12 -11.48 -23.21
N ALA A 110 11.12 -11.43 -22.33
CA ALA A 110 9.90 -12.22 -22.43
C ALA A 110 8.96 -11.74 -23.56
N ARG A 111 9.05 -10.46 -23.95
CA ARG A 111 8.21 -9.87 -25.00
C ARG A 111 8.55 -10.43 -26.37
N ARG A 112 7.60 -11.19 -26.94
CA ARG A 112 7.43 -11.23 -28.39
C ARG A 112 6.87 -9.87 -28.82
N GLN A 113 7.66 -9.05 -29.52
CA GLN A 113 7.33 -7.67 -29.92
C GLN A 113 5.93 -7.46 -30.57
N ARG A 114 5.27 -8.53 -31.03
CA ARG A 114 3.95 -8.47 -31.68
C ARG A 114 2.76 -8.09 -30.79
N LEU A 115 2.85 -8.16 -29.46
CA LEU A 115 1.68 -7.98 -28.57
C LEU A 115 1.81 -6.76 -27.64
N TYR A 116 2.77 -5.85 -27.87
CA TYR A 116 2.99 -4.74 -26.95
C TYR A 116 1.76 -3.82 -26.83
N GLU A 117 1.13 -3.48 -27.95
CA GLU A 117 -0.06 -2.62 -27.97
C GLU A 117 -1.24 -3.24 -27.21
N GLU A 118 -1.36 -4.56 -27.21
CA GLU A 118 -2.39 -5.29 -26.46
C GLU A 118 -2.15 -5.29 -24.95
N THR A 119 -0.95 -4.89 -24.50
CA THR A 119 -0.62 -4.77 -23.07
C THR A 119 -0.78 -3.34 -22.52
N LEU A 120 -1.16 -2.38 -23.36
CA LEU A 120 -1.38 -1.00 -22.93
C LEU A 120 -2.69 -0.87 -22.16
N PRO A 121 -2.74 -0.05 -21.09
CA PRO A 121 -3.95 0.11 -20.29
C PRO A 121 -5.04 0.86 -21.07
N VAL A 122 -6.17 0.19 -21.29
CA VAL A 122 -7.30 0.72 -22.08
C VAL A 122 -8.46 1.19 -21.22
N SER A 123 -8.72 0.52 -20.09
CA SER A 123 -9.78 0.89 -19.14
C SER A 123 -9.25 1.79 -18.00
N PRO A 124 -10.14 2.51 -17.28
CA PRO A 124 -9.74 3.22 -16.06
C PRO A 124 -9.11 2.30 -15.02
N GLN A 125 -9.62 1.08 -14.86
CA GLN A 125 -9.09 0.08 -13.93
C GLN A 125 -7.68 -0.38 -14.34
N ASP A 126 -7.43 -0.59 -15.64
CA ASP A 126 -6.10 -0.97 -16.11
C ASP A 126 -5.09 0.16 -15.93
N ARG A 127 -5.53 1.42 -16.13
CA ARG A 127 -4.69 2.60 -15.85
C ARG A 127 -4.36 2.72 -14.39
N PHE A 128 -5.35 2.57 -13.52
CA PHE A 128 -5.14 2.54 -12.08
C PHE A 128 -4.10 1.48 -11.68
N ARG A 129 -4.27 0.23 -12.15
CA ARG A 129 -3.32 -0.87 -11.91
C ARG A 129 -1.92 -0.57 -12.43
N ASN A 130 -1.80 0.01 -13.63
CA ASN A 130 -0.51 0.41 -14.16
C ASN A 130 0.13 1.52 -13.31
N GLY A 131 -0.66 2.46 -12.81
CA GLY A 131 -0.23 3.48 -11.84
C GLY A 131 0.32 2.86 -10.56
N GLN A 132 -0.39 1.91 -9.95
CA GLN A 132 0.08 1.17 -8.77
C GLN A 132 1.43 0.50 -9.03
N ARG A 133 1.54 -0.21 -10.15
CA ARG A 133 2.78 -0.84 -10.60
C ARG A 133 3.92 0.17 -10.74
N MET A 134 3.68 1.34 -11.33
CA MET A 134 4.69 2.40 -11.44
C MET A 134 5.14 2.91 -10.06
N VAL A 135 4.23 3.03 -9.09
CA VAL A 135 4.59 3.40 -7.69
C VAL A 135 5.46 2.35 -7.02
N HIS A 136 5.25 1.06 -7.30
CA HIS A 136 6.14 -0.01 -6.80
C HIS A 136 7.57 0.07 -7.37
N PHE A 137 7.77 0.76 -8.50
CA PHE A 137 9.07 1.04 -9.10
C PHE A 137 9.58 2.47 -8.83
N ASP A 138 8.96 3.18 -7.88
CA ASP A 138 9.26 4.58 -7.56
C ASP A 138 9.20 5.53 -8.77
N ALA A 139 8.42 5.16 -9.79
CA ALA A 139 8.19 5.95 -11.00
C ALA A 139 6.97 6.87 -10.81
N ASN A 140 7.01 7.71 -9.76
CA ASN A 140 5.85 8.46 -9.28
C ASN A 140 5.24 9.41 -10.33
N ASP A 141 6.06 10.04 -11.18
CA ASP A 141 5.57 10.90 -12.27
C ASP A 141 4.73 10.12 -13.29
N ARG A 142 5.19 8.92 -13.67
CA ARG A 142 4.43 8.05 -14.59
C ARG A 142 3.17 7.49 -13.93
N ALA A 143 3.25 7.19 -12.64
CA ALA A 143 2.09 6.75 -11.89
C ALA A 143 1.00 7.83 -11.86
N ALA A 144 1.40 9.09 -11.66
CA ALA A 144 0.49 10.24 -11.64
C ALA A 144 -0.25 10.39 -12.98
N ASP A 145 0.43 10.24 -14.11
CA ASP A 145 -0.20 10.30 -15.44
C ASP A 145 -1.30 9.24 -15.60
N ASP A 146 -1.04 8.00 -15.17
CA ASP A 146 -2.01 6.90 -15.26
C ASP A 146 -3.18 7.05 -14.28
N PHE A 147 -2.91 7.47 -13.04
CA PHE A 147 -3.97 7.75 -12.08
C PHE A 147 -4.85 8.92 -12.53
N ALA A 148 -4.27 10.02 -13.04
CA ALA A 148 -5.03 11.14 -13.60
C ALA A 148 -5.91 10.69 -14.78
N ALA A 149 -5.35 9.87 -15.68
CA ALA A 149 -6.10 9.34 -16.81
C ALA A 149 -7.21 8.36 -16.40
N ALA A 150 -7.06 7.65 -15.29
CA ALA A 150 -8.13 6.83 -14.68
C ALA A 150 -9.23 7.72 -14.10
N LEU A 151 -8.87 8.67 -13.22
CA LEU A 151 -9.79 9.60 -12.56
C LEU A 151 -10.59 10.45 -13.55
N ALA A 152 -9.96 10.91 -14.64
CA ALA A 152 -10.64 11.68 -15.67
C ALA A 152 -11.77 10.91 -16.38
N LYS A 153 -11.69 9.57 -16.41
CA LYS A 153 -12.71 8.70 -17.01
C LYS A 153 -13.72 8.16 -16.00
N ALA A 154 -13.27 7.90 -14.78
CA ALA A 154 -14.06 7.42 -13.67
C ALA A 154 -13.59 8.15 -12.41
N PRO A 155 -14.26 9.24 -11.99
CA PRO A 155 -13.85 10.09 -10.86
C PRO A 155 -14.17 9.40 -9.53
N ASP A 156 -13.55 8.26 -9.31
CA ASP A 156 -13.64 7.46 -8.10
C ASP A 156 -12.26 7.47 -7.42
N VAL A 157 -12.21 8.09 -6.24
CA VAL A 157 -10.98 8.26 -5.46
C VAL A 157 -10.68 7.06 -4.58
N ASP A 158 -11.65 6.18 -4.33
CA ASP A 158 -11.54 5.08 -3.37
C ASP A 158 -10.36 4.15 -3.70
N PRO A 159 -10.14 3.72 -4.97
CA PRO A 159 -8.99 2.90 -5.31
C PRO A 159 -7.65 3.58 -4.95
N VAL A 160 -7.52 4.89 -5.17
CA VAL A 160 -6.28 5.63 -4.86
C VAL A 160 -6.09 5.79 -3.35
N LEU A 161 -7.17 6.03 -2.60
CA LEU A 161 -7.15 6.10 -1.14
C LEU A 161 -6.78 4.77 -0.49
N ASP A 162 -7.36 3.67 -0.98
CA ASP A 162 -7.06 2.31 -0.50
C ASP A 162 -5.61 1.94 -0.79
N PHE A 163 -5.11 2.27 -1.99
CA PHE A 163 -3.71 2.04 -2.32
C PHE A 163 -2.75 2.91 -1.49
N ALA A 164 -3.11 4.16 -1.22
CA ALA A 164 -2.34 4.99 -0.28
C ALA A 164 -2.29 4.38 1.12
N PHE A 165 -3.39 3.78 1.58
CA PHE A 165 -3.45 3.09 2.87
C PHE A 165 -2.55 1.85 2.85
N GLU A 166 -2.58 1.05 1.79
CA GLU A 166 -1.70 -0.10 1.61
C GLU A 166 -0.21 0.30 1.64
N LEU A 167 0.16 1.38 0.95
CA LEU A 167 1.52 1.93 0.98
C LEU A 167 1.90 2.34 2.40
N TYR A 168 0.99 2.99 3.12
CA TYR A 168 1.24 3.40 4.49
C TYR A 168 1.41 2.20 5.43
N ASP A 169 0.53 1.20 5.33
CA ASP A 169 0.55 0.01 6.17
C ASP A 169 1.78 -0.87 5.92
N SER A 170 2.22 -0.95 4.67
CA SER A 170 3.46 -1.62 4.27
C SER A 170 4.73 -0.86 4.66
N GLY A 171 4.63 0.29 5.33
CA GLY A 171 5.76 1.08 5.82
C GLY A 171 6.31 2.09 4.82
N ARG A 172 5.70 2.27 3.65
CA ARG A 172 6.05 3.29 2.64
C ARG A 172 5.32 4.61 2.88
N SER A 173 5.36 5.11 4.12
CA SER A 173 4.57 6.27 4.56
C SER A 173 4.81 7.54 3.73
N LEU A 174 6.06 7.82 3.32
CA LEU A 174 6.36 8.99 2.48
C LEU A 174 5.71 8.89 1.08
N THR A 175 5.73 7.70 0.48
CA THR A 175 5.08 7.47 -0.82
C THR A 175 3.56 7.62 -0.70
N ALA A 176 2.95 7.10 0.37
CA ALA A 176 1.53 7.29 0.66
C ALA A 176 1.17 8.78 0.80
N GLU A 177 1.97 9.54 1.54
CA GLU A 177 1.75 10.99 1.71
C GLU A 177 1.90 11.78 0.41
N HIS A 178 2.87 11.42 -0.44
CA HIS A 178 3.01 12.04 -1.76
C HIS A 178 1.80 11.75 -2.64
N LEU A 179 1.30 10.50 -2.63
CA LEU A 179 0.12 10.11 -3.40
C LEU A 179 -1.14 10.85 -2.91
N LEU A 180 -1.36 10.93 -1.60
CA LEU A 180 -2.50 11.65 -1.01
C LEU A 180 -2.44 13.16 -1.29
N GLY A 181 -1.24 13.76 -1.17
CA GLY A 181 -1.04 15.17 -1.50
C GLY A 181 -1.26 15.45 -2.99
N TRP A 182 -0.82 14.55 -3.87
CA TRP A 182 -1.12 14.63 -5.31
C TRP A 182 -2.62 14.53 -5.58
N LEU A 183 -3.32 13.59 -4.92
CA LEU A 183 -4.76 13.35 -5.10
C LEU A 183 -5.61 14.58 -4.75
N LEU A 184 -5.23 15.33 -3.72
CA LEU A 184 -5.87 16.61 -3.36
C LEU A 184 -5.78 17.69 -4.45
N THR A 185 -4.78 17.59 -5.33
CA THR A 185 -4.58 18.57 -6.41
C THR A 185 -5.23 18.16 -7.73
N GLN A 186 -5.88 16.99 -7.78
CA GLN A 186 -6.50 16.49 -9.01
C GLN A 186 -7.87 17.14 -9.26
N PRO A 187 -8.16 17.58 -10.49
CA PRO A 187 -9.49 18.06 -10.84
C PRO A 187 -10.55 16.96 -10.63
N GLY A 188 -11.71 17.33 -10.10
CA GLY A 188 -12.83 16.40 -9.91
C GLY A 188 -12.81 15.64 -8.57
N THR A 189 -11.84 15.90 -7.69
CA THR A 189 -11.78 15.32 -6.34
C THR A 189 -12.31 16.25 -5.25
N GLU A 190 -12.91 17.39 -5.62
CA GLU A 190 -13.34 18.43 -4.68
C GLU A 190 -14.38 17.91 -3.68
N ALA A 191 -15.28 17.02 -4.14
CA ALA A 191 -16.30 16.38 -3.30
C ALA A 191 -15.69 15.44 -2.24
N ASP A 192 -14.52 14.87 -2.50
CA ASP A 192 -13.81 13.93 -1.61
C ASP A 192 -12.65 14.60 -0.85
N SER A 193 -12.41 15.89 -1.06
CA SER A 193 -11.30 16.64 -0.45
C SER A 193 -11.18 16.45 1.07
N GLY A 194 -12.30 16.41 1.80
CA GLY A 194 -12.31 16.14 3.24
C GLY A 194 -11.80 14.74 3.61
N ARG A 195 -12.16 13.71 2.83
CA ARG A 195 -11.72 12.33 3.03
C ARG A 195 -10.22 12.19 2.76
N ILE A 196 -9.76 12.79 1.66
CA ILE A 196 -8.36 12.76 1.25
C ILE A 196 -7.49 13.56 2.24
N ALA A 197 -7.95 14.75 2.66
CA ALA A 197 -7.27 15.57 3.65
C ALA A 197 -7.17 14.86 5.00
N GLU A 198 -8.21 14.15 5.44
CA GLU A 198 -8.16 13.37 6.68
C GLU A 198 -7.12 12.25 6.60
N ALA A 199 -7.11 11.46 5.51
CA ALA A 199 -6.10 10.43 5.29
C ALA A 199 -4.67 11.00 5.33
N LEU A 200 -4.45 12.14 4.66
CA LEU A 200 -3.16 12.83 4.68
C LEU A 200 -2.81 13.35 6.08
N LEU A 201 -3.79 13.88 6.82
CA LEU A 201 -3.58 14.35 8.19
C LEU A 201 -3.13 13.21 9.11
N VAL A 202 -3.78 12.04 9.02
CA VAL A 202 -3.39 10.84 9.78
C VAL A 202 -1.95 10.46 9.48
N ALA A 203 -1.58 10.37 8.21
CA ALA A 203 -0.21 10.03 7.80
C ALA A 203 0.82 11.04 8.35
N LEU A 204 0.55 12.34 8.23
CA LEU A 204 1.43 13.41 8.68
C LEU A 204 1.58 13.46 10.22
N VAL A 205 0.48 13.27 10.96
CA VAL A 205 0.50 13.25 12.44
C VAL A 205 1.30 12.05 12.93
N LEU A 206 1.07 10.86 12.36
CA LEU A 206 1.82 9.65 12.75
C LEU A 206 3.30 9.73 12.41
N ARG A 207 3.69 10.49 11.37
CA ARG A 207 5.10 10.79 11.05
C ARG A 207 5.69 11.91 11.91
N GLY A 208 4.85 12.75 12.53
CA GLY A 208 5.28 13.89 13.33
C GLY A 208 5.65 15.15 12.52
N ASP A 209 5.18 15.30 11.27
CA ASP A 209 5.48 16.45 10.42
C ASP A 209 4.63 17.68 10.77
N ARG A 210 5.00 18.35 11.87
CA ARG A 210 4.30 19.52 12.40
C ARG A 210 4.08 20.64 11.37
N LYS A 211 5.03 20.85 10.46
CA LYS A 211 4.94 21.94 9.47
C LYS A 211 3.85 21.63 8.45
N ARG A 212 3.86 20.41 7.89
CA ARG A 212 2.83 20.01 6.91
C ARG A 212 1.46 19.84 7.56
N VAL A 213 1.39 19.36 8.81
CA VAL A 213 0.12 19.34 9.56
C VAL A 213 -0.48 20.74 9.65
N ARG A 214 0.32 21.76 9.99
CA ARG A 214 -0.17 23.15 10.06
C ARG A 214 -0.70 23.63 8.72
N LEU A 215 0.07 23.45 7.65
CA LEU A 215 -0.33 23.87 6.30
C LEU A 215 -1.65 23.21 5.87
N LEU A 216 -1.79 21.90 6.11
CA LEU A 216 -2.98 21.16 5.75
C LEU A 216 -4.21 21.64 6.54
N LEU A 217 -4.06 21.89 7.85
CA LEU A 217 -5.14 22.45 8.66
C LEU A 217 -5.53 23.86 8.22
N ASP A 218 -4.57 24.70 7.81
CA ASP A 218 -4.86 26.06 7.35
C ASP A 218 -5.58 26.08 5.99
N GLU A 219 -5.31 25.10 5.12
CA GLU A 219 -5.88 25.02 3.76
C GLU A 219 -7.22 24.26 3.70
N TYR A 220 -7.38 23.19 4.49
CA TYR A 220 -8.54 22.28 4.42
C TYR A 220 -9.38 22.27 5.70
N GLN A 221 -9.33 23.32 6.53
CA GLN A 221 -10.06 23.36 7.81
C GLN A 221 -11.54 22.99 7.63
N ASP A 222 -12.23 23.69 6.72
CA ASP A 222 -13.67 23.52 6.50
C ASP A 222 -14.00 22.10 6.00
N SER A 223 -13.19 21.55 5.10
CA SER A 223 -13.35 20.18 4.59
C SER A 223 -13.09 19.14 5.67
N LEU A 224 -12.19 19.46 6.60
CA LEU A 224 -11.91 18.68 7.78
C LEU A 224 -12.91 18.96 8.90
N GLU A 225 -13.96 19.77 8.79
CA GLU A 225 -14.95 19.93 9.87
C GLU A 225 -16.08 18.89 9.78
N GLN A 226 -16.38 18.38 8.57
CA GLN A 226 -17.40 17.37 8.33
C GLN A 226 -16.77 16.03 7.91
N PRO A 227 -16.32 15.22 8.88
CA PRO A 227 -15.67 13.96 8.56
C PRO A 227 -16.60 12.98 7.82
N PRO A 228 -16.09 12.18 6.87
CA PRO A 228 -16.84 11.02 6.37
C PRO A 228 -17.16 10.06 7.52
N ALA A 229 -18.29 9.36 7.46
CA ALA A 229 -18.74 8.46 8.54
C ALA A 229 -17.81 7.24 8.73
N GLU A 230 -17.20 6.74 7.65
CA GLU A 230 -16.37 5.53 7.66
C GLU A 230 -15.07 5.79 6.89
N SER A 231 -13.92 5.50 7.53
CA SER A 231 -12.58 5.67 6.94
C SER A 231 -11.58 4.78 7.67
N VAL A 232 -10.95 3.86 6.93
CA VAL A 232 -9.85 2.99 7.45
C VAL A 232 -8.70 3.81 8.04
N TRP A 233 -8.51 5.04 7.54
CA TRP A 233 -7.51 5.97 8.08
C TRP A 233 -7.88 6.47 9.47
N ARG A 234 -9.17 6.69 9.76
CA ARG A 234 -9.61 7.11 11.09
C ARG A 234 -9.45 5.99 12.12
N GLU A 235 -9.61 4.73 11.72
CA GLU A 235 -9.34 3.59 12.61
C GLU A 235 -7.89 3.55 13.10
N LEU A 236 -6.94 4.00 12.27
CA LEU A 236 -5.52 4.07 12.65
C LEU A 236 -5.26 5.14 13.72
N LEU A 237 -6.00 6.24 13.69
CA LEU A 237 -5.83 7.35 14.62
C LEU A 237 -7.16 8.07 14.87
N PRO A 238 -8.03 7.53 15.75
CA PRO A 238 -9.35 8.10 15.99
C PRO A 238 -9.32 9.54 16.51
N ASP A 239 -8.26 9.89 17.25
CA ASP A 239 -7.99 11.19 17.86
C ASP A 239 -7.04 12.08 17.01
N VAL A 240 -7.03 11.88 15.68
CA VAL A 240 -6.09 12.57 14.77
C VAL A 240 -6.19 14.09 14.87
N ARG A 241 -7.41 14.64 15.07
CA ARG A 241 -7.62 16.09 15.14
C ARG A 241 -7.08 16.70 16.42
N GLU A 242 -7.37 16.11 17.58
CA GLU A 242 -6.83 16.62 18.84
C GLU A 242 -5.30 16.57 18.81
N ARG A 243 -4.72 15.50 18.24
CA ARG A 243 -3.27 15.40 18.06
C ARG A 243 -2.72 16.44 17.10
N ALA A 244 -3.36 16.67 15.96
CA ALA A 244 -2.94 17.68 15.00
C ALA A 244 -2.99 19.10 15.59
N GLN A 245 -4.04 19.41 16.35
CA GLN A 245 -4.21 20.67 17.08
C GLN A 245 -3.12 20.85 18.15
N ALA A 246 -2.91 19.84 19.00
CA ALA A 246 -1.85 19.81 20.00
C ALA A 246 -0.45 19.98 19.37
N MET A 247 -0.20 19.31 18.23
CA MET A 247 1.03 19.47 17.47
C MET A 247 1.21 20.90 16.98
N THR A 248 0.16 21.58 16.51
CA THR A 248 0.30 22.90 15.91
C THR A 248 0.25 24.04 16.92
N GLY A 249 -0.25 23.80 18.13
CA GLY A 249 -0.43 24.81 19.18
C GLY A 249 -1.72 25.62 19.03
N LYS A 250 -2.64 25.18 18.17
CA LYS A 250 -4.04 25.68 18.13
C LYS A 250 -4.83 24.83 19.13
N GLN A 251 -5.32 25.40 20.23
CA GLN A 251 -6.34 24.72 21.05
C GLN A 251 -7.65 24.65 20.25
N PRO A 252 -8.47 23.59 20.38
CA PRO A 252 -9.84 23.64 19.89
C PRO A 252 -10.54 24.84 20.52
N ALA A 253 -11.31 25.59 19.73
CA ALA A 253 -12.19 26.60 20.28
C ALA A 253 -13.15 25.88 21.24
N ASP A 254 -13.14 26.28 22.52
CA ASP A 254 -14.16 25.85 23.47
C ASP A 254 -15.52 26.31 22.92
N ASP A 255 -16.34 25.36 22.45
CA ASP A 255 -17.75 25.59 22.18
C ASP A 255 -18.46 25.80 23.53
N GLY A 256 -18.60 27.08 23.90
CA GLY A 256 -19.43 27.55 25.01
C GLY A 256 -20.88 27.77 24.64
#